data_AF-A0A0E2BJE5-F1
#
_entry.id   AF-A0A0E2BJE5-F1
#
_cell.length_a   1.000
_cell.length_b   1.000
_cell.length_c   1.000
_cell.angle_alpha   90.00
_cell.angle_beta   90.00
_cell.angle_gamma   90.00
#
_symmetry.space_group_name_H-M   'P 1'
#
loop_
_entity.id
_entity.type
_entity.pdbx_description
1 polymer ?
#
loop_
_entity_poly.entity_id
_entity_poly.type
_entity_poly.pdbx_seq_one_letter_code
_entity_poly.pdbx_strand_id
1 'polypeptide(L)'
;MDQGIENLKTAQKQFKVYRQSVLKSAFEGKLTKEWRKKNLDQVVSGDVVEERGSSLGELPSGWKWVKLGNCLKTIDGDRGQNYPKKNEFLSDGYCLFLSTKNVREDRFLFQDNIFISKSKDEQLRNGKLLLNDVVITTRGTLGNVAIYDEKIPYKNIRINSGMLILRILEKTIDQYYLAKFITSPVFISQLKQKQTGTAQPQIPANILREILFPISSFEEQQVIVQEIESRLSVCDKFEETIQSSLKQAESLRQSILKKAFEGKLVAQDPNDEPASALLERIRAEKNTTFEKTNATSAKKVVEKIPSRKDNLIQFPRLIPEISTTDLHAGVIAMVIQAHEKQPKYLEHLGHVKCEKIAHLVESHLGISLGRTPVKDAAGPDDYPHLKKVESRAMKANYFGIKKLNIGHTYQSKHGMQKILTRVSNQLDSKDLQKIKNLIQDFMPLDKLRSEVVATLFAAWNNLLIEGKQPTNEEIIFEARENWTPEKLKIPRENFLKTLLWMRRKGYIPEGKGAIVPKSDKKTSTQKRKKGIA
;
A
#
# COMPACT_ATOMS: atom_id res chain seq x y z
N MET A 1 -28.94 -2.73 -7.01
CA MET A 1 -27.77 -1.83 -7.03
C MET A 1 -26.49 -2.54 -6.60
N ASP A 2 -26.48 -3.27 -5.48
CA ASP A 2 -25.31 -4.05 -5.03
C ASP A 2 -24.80 -5.06 -6.09
N GLN A 3 -25.72 -5.79 -6.72
CA GLN A 3 -25.40 -6.67 -7.85
C GLN A 3 -24.71 -5.92 -9.01
N GLY A 4 -25.10 -4.67 -9.27
CA GLY A 4 -24.48 -3.83 -10.31
C GLY A 4 -23.04 -3.47 -9.96
N ILE A 5 -22.76 -3.14 -8.70
CA ILE A 5 -21.40 -2.87 -8.21
C ILE A 5 -20.51 -4.13 -8.31
N GLU A 6 -21.04 -5.30 -7.98
CA GLU A 6 -20.32 -6.56 -8.12
C GLU A 6 -20.01 -6.91 -9.59
N ASN A 7 -20.97 -6.69 -10.49
CA ASN A 7 -20.77 -6.89 -11.93
C ASN A 7 -19.67 -5.96 -12.46
N LEU A 8 -19.67 -4.68 -12.06
CA LEU A 8 -18.64 -3.70 -12.44
C LEU A 8 -17.23 -4.10 -11.92
N LYS A 9 -17.13 -4.59 -10.69
CA LYS A 9 -15.86 -5.12 -10.14
C LYS A 9 -15.39 -6.39 -10.86
N THR A 10 -16.32 -7.20 -11.33
CA THR A 10 -16.00 -8.42 -12.11
C THR A 10 -15.46 -8.05 -13.49
N ALA A 11 -16.06 -7.07 -14.17
CA ALA A 11 -15.57 -6.53 -15.43
C ALA A 11 -14.12 -6.00 -15.31
N GLN A 12 -13.77 -5.28 -14.23
CA GLN A 12 -12.39 -4.84 -13.98
C GLN A 12 -11.38 -6.00 -13.91
N LYS A 13 -11.73 -7.11 -13.26
CA LYS A 13 -10.87 -8.30 -13.23
C LYS A 13 -10.71 -8.93 -14.61
N GLN A 14 -11.79 -8.99 -15.38
CA GLN A 14 -11.78 -9.50 -16.75
C GLN A 14 -10.88 -8.65 -17.66
N PHE A 15 -10.88 -7.33 -17.52
CA PHE A 15 -9.97 -6.47 -18.29
C PHE A 15 -8.51 -6.80 -18.02
N LYS A 16 -8.12 -7.03 -16.77
CA LYS A 16 -6.74 -7.44 -16.47
C LYS A 16 -6.34 -8.74 -17.18
N VAL A 17 -7.22 -9.73 -17.22
CA VAL A 17 -7.00 -10.99 -17.95
C VAL A 17 -6.92 -10.72 -19.45
N TYR A 18 -7.82 -9.91 -19.98
CA TYR A 18 -7.85 -9.52 -21.38
C TYR A 18 -6.55 -8.81 -21.80
N ARG A 19 -6.06 -7.83 -21.04
CA ARG A 19 -4.79 -7.13 -21.33
C ARG A 19 -3.63 -8.11 -21.50
N GLN A 20 -3.52 -9.08 -20.59
CA GLN A 20 -2.49 -10.13 -20.66
C GLN A 20 -2.70 -11.05 -21.87
N SER A 21 -3.95 -11.38 -22.21
CA SER A 21 -4.28 -12.16 -23.41
C SER A 21 -3.92 -11.43 -24.71
N VAL A 22 -4.16 -10.12 -24.78
CA VAL A 22 -3.80 -9.27 -25.94
C VAL A 22 -2.28 -9.27 -26.11
N LEU A 23 -1.53 -8.98 -25.05
CA LEU A 23 -0.06 -9.00 -25.08
C LEU A 23 0.48 -10.37 -25.49
N LYS A 24 -0.04 -11.46 -24.90
CA LYS A 24 0.35 -12.83 -25.30
C LYS A 24 0.09 -13.07 -26.79
N SER A 25 -1.09 -12.71 -27.28
CA SER A 25 -1.47 -12.88 -28.69
C SER A 25 -0.61 -12.04 -29.63
N ALA A 26 -0.17 -10.86 -29.20
CA ALA A 26 0.73 -10.00 -29.95
C ALA A 26 2.09 -10.68 -30.19
N PHE A 27 2.72 -11.17 -29.12
CA PHE A 27 4.06 -11.78 -29.21
C PHE A 27 4.07 -13.26 -29.65
N GLU A 28 2.89 -13.87 -29.81
CA GLU A 28 2.69 -15.11 -30.58
C GLU A 28 2.34 -14.84 -32.05
N GLY A 29 2.32 -13.56 -32.47
CA GLY A 29 2.04 -13.13 -33.83
C GLY A 29 0.61 -13.33 -34.31
N LYS A 30 -0.33 -13.62 -33.41
CA LYS A 30 -1.75 -13.79 -33.73
C LYS A 30 -2.43 -12.47 -34.07
N LEU A 31 -1.93 -11.39 -33.49
CA LEU A 31 -2.54 -10.06 -33.57
C LEU A 31 -2.46 -9.44 -34.98
N THR A 32 -1.34 -9.69 -35.68
CA THR A 32 -1.04 -9.12 -37.01
C THR A 32 -1.17 -10.13 -38.15
N LYS A 33 -1.85 -11.26 -37.93
CA LYS A 33 -1.97 -12.34 -38.92
C LYS A 33 -2.47 -11.86 -40.29
N GLU A 34 -3.50 -11.01 -40.32
CA GLU A 34 -4.05 -10.49 -41.57
C GLU A 34 -3.17 -9.41 -42.21
N TRP A 35 -2.46 -8.63 -41.39
CA TRP A 35 -1.47 -7.67 -41.90
C TRP A 35 -0.33 -8.40 -42.60
N ARG A 36 0.19 -9.49 -42.01
CA ARG A 36 1.27 -10.30 -42.62
C ARG A 36 0.88 -10.89 -43.97
N LYS A 37 -0.35 -11.38 -44.11
CA LYS A 37 -0.84 -11.89 -45.42
C LYS A 37 -0.79 -10.84 -46.53
N LYS A 38 -0.93 -9.56 -46.19
CA LYS A 38 -0.93 -8.44 -47.13
C LYS A 38 0.45 -7.83 -47.37
N ASN A 39 1.45 -8.19 -46.56
CA ASN A 39 2.79 -7.58 -46.56
C ASN A 39 3.88 -8.68 -46.54
N LEU A 40 3.75 -9.69 -47.41
CA LEU A 40 4.66 -10.84 -47.48
C LEU A 40 6.10 -10.46 -47.85
N ASP A 41 6.31 -9.29 -48.44
CA ASP A 41 7.63 -8.81 -48.89
C ASP A 41 8.43 -8.11 -47.76
N GLN A 42 7.81 -7.84 -46.61
CA GLN A 42 8.41 -7.11 -45.48
C GLN A 42 8.92 -8.06 -44.38
N VAL A 43 9.66 -9.10 -44.76
CA VAL A 43 10.17 -10.13 -43.84
C VAL A 43 11.49 -9.70 -43.19
N VAL A 44 11.76 -10.17 -41.97
CA VAL A 44 12.98 -9.90 -41.20
C VAL A 44 14.24 -10.13 -42.04
N SER A 45 15.12 -9.12 -42.08
CA SER A 45 16.43 -9.18 -42.74
C SER A 45 17.25 -10.42 -42.34
N GLY A 46 18.04 -10.93 -43.28
CA GLY A 46 18.80 -12.18 -43.14
C GLY A 46 19.83 -12.20 -42.00
N ASP A 47 20.24 -11.04 -41.50
CA ASP A 47 21.38 -10.87 -40.57
C ASP A 47 21.09 -11.31 -39.12
N VAL A 48 19.84 -11.64 -38.82
CA VAL A 48 19.44 -12.09 -37.49
C VAL A 48 19.57 -13.60 -37.37
N VAL A 49 20.49 -14.06 -36.51
CA VAL A 49 20.73 -15.48 -36.22
C VAL A 49 19.51 -16.09 -35.53
N GLU A 50 18.90 -17.07 -36.19
CA GLU A 50 17.78 -17.84 -35.66
C GLU A 50 18.27 -18.90 -34.68
N GLU A 51 17.73 -18.94 -33.45
CA GLU A 51 17.92 -20.09 -32.57
C GLU A 51 16.92 -21.21 -32.90
N ARG A 52 17.43 -22.32 -33.45
CA ARG A 52 16.65 -23.55 -33.65
C ARG A 52 16.30 -24.17 -32.28
N GLY A 53 15.03 -24.51 -32.09
CA GLY A 53 14.59 -25.39 -30.99
C GLY A 53 14.06 -24.71 -29.72
N SER A 54 13.48 -23.50 -29.82
CA SER A 54 12.84 -22.89 -28.65
C SER A 54 11.60 -23.69 -28.20
N SER A 55 11.50 -24.04 -26.92
CA SER A 55 10.32 -24.67 -26.31
C SER A 55 9.13 -23.72 -26.10
N LEU A 56 9.19 -22.52 -26.69
CA LEU A 56 8.24 -21.42 -26.50
C LEU A 56 7.11 -21.38 -27.55
N GLY A 57 7.13 -22.31 -28.51
CA GLY A 57 6.13 -22.44 -29.57
C GLY A 57 6.61 -21.94 -30.93
N GLU A 58 5.84 -22.27 -31.95
CA GLU A 58 6.09 -21.86 -33.33
C GLU A 58 5.77 -20.38 -33.52
N LEU A 59 6.67 -19.66 -34.19
CA LEU A 59 6.45 -18.29 -34.61
C LEU A 59 5.84 -18.23 -36.02
N PRO A 60 5.16 -17.12 -36.36
CA PRO A 60 4.88 -16.76 -37.74
C PRO A 60 6.04 -16.95 -38.71
N SER A 61 5.72 -17.28 -39.96
CA SER A 61 6.67 -17.13 -41.06
C SER A 61 7.23 -15.70 -41.07
N GLY A 62 8.54 -15.61 -41.16
CA GLY A 62 9.29 -14.35 -41.18
C GLY A 62 9.70 -13.80 -39.82
N TRP A 63 9.22 -14.38 -38.71
CA TRP A 63 9.68 -14.01 -37.37
C TRP A 63 10.83 -14.92 -36.92
N LYS A 64 11.68 -14.42 -36.02
CA LYS A 64 12.78 -15.20 -35.44
C LYS A 64 12.81 -15.04 -33.93
N TRP A 65 13.21 -16.10 -33.22
CA TRP A 65 13.60 -15.98 -31.82
C TRP A 65 15.06 -15.55 -31.74
N VAL A 66 15.31 -14.49 -30.98
CA VAL A 66 16.66 -13.97 -30.72
C VAL A 66 16.89 -13.77 -29.23
N LYS A 67 18.12 -13.98 -28.76
CA LYS A 67 18.46 -13.58 -27.39
C LYS A 67 18.46 -12.06 -27.28
N LEU A 68 17.81 -11.53 -26.24
CA LEU A 68 17.81 -10.09 -25.97
C LEU A 68 19.24 -9.54 -25.92
N GLY A 69 20.20 -10.28 -25.36
CA GLY A 69 21.60 -9.86 -25.29
C GLY A 69 22.28 -9.61 -26.64
N ASN A 70 21.76 -10.14 -27.73
CA ASN A 70 22.25 -9.87 -29.09
C ASN A 70 21.67 -8.56 -29.65
N CYS A 71 20.56 -8.09 -29.11
CA CYS A 71 19.80 -6.95 -29.60
C CYS A 71 20.07 -5.65 -28.83
N LEU A 72 20.48 -5.77 -27.57
CA LEU A 72 20.61 -4.64 -26.65
C LEU A 72 21.83 -4.75 -25.74
N LYS A 73 22.31 -3.59 -25.30
CA LYS A 73 23.27 -3.45 -24.21
C LYS A 73 22.55 -3.17 -22.90
N THR A 74 22.82 -3.98 -21.88
CA THR A 74 22.36 -3.72 -20.51
C THR A 74 23.34 -2.79 -19.79
N ILE A 75 22.87 -1.68 -19.22
CA ILE A 75 23.69 -0.74 -18.45
C ILE A 75 23.10 -0.60 -17.04
N ASP A 76 23.90 -0.90 -16.02
CA ASP A 76 23.54 -0.71 -14.61
C ASP A 76 23.49 0.77 -14.22
N GLY A 77 22.69 1.08 -13.21
CA GLY A 77 22.90 2.30 -12.42
C GLY A 77 24.23 2.24 -11.67
N ASP A 78 24.82 3.40 -11.39
CA ASP A 78 26.09 3.48 -10.68
C ASP A 78 26.03 2.79 -9.30
N ARG A 79 27.14 2.21 -8.84
CA ARG A 79 27.30 1.55 -7.53
C ARG A 79 28.67 1.86 -6.90
N GLY A 80 29.44 2.77 -7.50
CA GLY A 80 30.79 3.11 -7.08
C GLY A 80 30.83 3.99 -5.83
N GLN A 81 32.04 4.31 -5.39
CA GLN A 81 32.25 5.17 -4.21
C GLN A 81 31.62 6.56 -4.35
N ASN A 82 31.44 7.03 -5.58
CA ASN A 82 30.81 8.32 -5.90
C ASN A 82 29.28 8.27 -5.92
N TYR A 83 28.64 7.14 -5.58
CA TYR A 83 27.18 7.06 -5.55
C TYR A 83 26.57 8.16 -4.64
N PRO A 84 25.52 8.87 -5.07
CA PRO A 84 25.01 10.01 -4.31
C PRO A 84 24.50 9.63 -2.91
N LYS A 85 24.95 10.37 -1.90
CA LYS A 85 24.52 10.29 -0.50
C LYS A 85 23.28 11.15 -0.28
N LYS A 86 22.60 10.92 0.84
CA LYS A 86 21.33 11.61 1.16
C LYS A 86 21.43 13.14 1.17
N ASN A 87 22.57 13.69 1.57
CA ASN A 87 22.84 15.13 1.60
C ASN A 87 23.25 15.72 0.24
N GLU A 88 23.52 14.90 -0.76
CA GLU A 88 23.84 15.32 -2.13
C GLU A 88 22.60 15.33 -3.04
N PHE A 89 21.45 14.88 -2.52
CA PHE A 89 20.17 14.93 -3.19
C PHE A 89 19.53 16.31 -3.03
N LEU A 90 19.06 16.84 -4.16
CA LEU A 90 18.43 18.15 -4.27
C LEU A 90 16.96 17.99 -4.66
N SER A 91 16.13 18.96 -4.27
CA SER A 91 14.73 19.04 -4.71
C SER A 91 14.60 19.52 -6.16
N ASP A 92 15.63 20.19 -6.68
CA ASP A 92 15.79 20.62 -8.07
C ASP A 92 17.28 20.63 -8.42
N GLY A 93 17.63 20.46 -9.70
CA GLY A 93 19.03 20.45 -10.12
C GLY A 93 19.26 20.01 -11.55
N TYR A 94 20.54 19.84 -11.88
CA TYR A 94 20.99 19.60 -13.26
C TYR A 94 20.51 18.25 -13.83
N CYS A 95 20.65 17.17 -13.06
CA CYS A 95 20.34 15.82 -13.50
C CYS A 95 19.27 15.20 -12.61
N LEU A 96 18.17 14.75 -13.21
CA LEU A 96 17.15 13.97 -12.54
C LEU A 96 17.72 12.58 -12.19
N PHE A 97 17.65 12.21 -10.92
CA PHE A 97 18.15 10.93 -10.42
C PHE A 97 16.98 10.00 -10.08
N LEU A 98 16.62 9.15 -11.04
CA LEU A 98 15.47 8.26 -10.96
C LEU A 98 15.68 7.18 -9.90
N SER A 99 14.60 6.91 -9.18
CA SER A 99 14.43 5.75 -8.32
C SER A 99 13.46 4.74 -8.94
N THR A 100 13.37 3.55 -8.36
CA THR A 100 12.42 2.52 -8.80
C THR A 100 10.95 2.94 -8.64
N LYS A 101 10.65 3.99 -7.86
CA LYS A 101 9.29 4.56 -7.74
C LYS A 101 8.87 5.34 -8.98
N ASN A 102 9.84 5.85 -9.73
CA ASN A 102 9.61 6.65 -10.92
C ASN A 102 9.23 5.79 -12.13
N VAL A 103 9.47 4.47 -12.10
CA VAL A 103 9.14 3.56 -13.20
C VAL A 103 7.87 2.78 -12.84
N ARG A 104 6.79 2.97 -13.61
CA ARG A 104 5.51 2.26 -13.45
C ARG A 104 5.25 1.31 -14.60
N GLU A 105 4.06 0.71 -14.61
CA GLU A 105 3.62 -0.21 -15.65
C GLU A 105 3.43 0.59 -16.95
N ASP A 106 4.51 0.72 -17.74
CA ASP A 106 4.63 1.37 -19.07
C ASP A 106 5.05 2.85 -19.17
N ARG A 107 5.28 3.54 -18.05
CA ARG A 107 5.59 4.99 -18.06
C ARG A 107 6.46 5.45 -16.91
N PHE A 108 7.06 6.63 -17.08
CA PHE A 108 7.67 7.35 -15.97
C PHE A 108 6.63 8.15 -15.16
N LEU A 109 6.84 8.24 -13.85
CA LEU A 109 6.11 9.12 -12.94
C LEU A 109 7.08 10.06 -12.21
N PHE A 110 6.77 11.35 -12.24
CA PHE A 110 7.62 12.43 -11.77
C PHE A 110 7.01 13.18 -10.57
N GLN A 111 6.52 12.44 -9.57
CA GLN A 111 5.85 13.04 -8.39
C GLN A 111 6.83 13.37 -7.24
N ASP A 112 7.82 12.52 -7.02
CA ASP A 112 8.84 12.67 -5.95
C ASP A 112 10.24 12.75 -6.58
N ASN A 113 10.48 13.78 -7.39
CA ASN A 113 11.74 13.92 -8.11
C ASN A 113 12.89 14.27 -7.18
N ILE A 114 14.03 13.63 -7.42
CA ILE A 114 15.29 13.91 -6.74
C ILE A 114 16.31 14.24 -7.81
N PHE A 115 17.10 15.27 -7.56
CA PHE A 115 18.12 15.74 -8.48
C PHE A 115 19.51 15.64 -7.87
N ILE A 116 20.51 15.64 -8.73
CA ILE A 116 21.93 15.78 -8.38
C ILE A 116 22.54 16.94 -9.16
N SER A 117 23.59 17.53 -8.60
CA SER A 117 24.33 18.62 -9.25
C SER A 117 25.08 18.15 -10.50
N LYS A 118 25.46 19.09 -11.37
CA LYS A 118 26.26 18.78 -12.58
C LYS A 118 27.60 18.13 -12.22
N SER A 119 28.30 18.67 -11.22
CA SER A 119 29.56 18.09 -10.73
C SER A 119 29.36 16.65 -10.26
N LYS A 120 28.23 16.35 -9.61
CA LYS A 120 27.92 14.99 -9.18
C LYS A 120 27.58 14.07 -10.36
N ASP A 121 26.82 14.56 -11.34
CA ASP A 121 26.54 13.84 -12.60
C ASP A 121 27.83 13.41 -13.30
N GLU A 122 28.82 14.29 -13.37
CA GLU A 122 30.12 14.05 -14.02
C GLU A 122 30.97 13.02 -13.29
N GLN A 123 30.82 12.88 -11.97
CA GLN A 123 31.52 11.87 -11.15
C GLN A 123 30.97 10.45 -11.29
N LEU A 124 29.73 10.31 -11.78
CA LEU A 124 29.07 9.01 -11.95
C LEU A 124 29.44 8.38 -13.29
N ARG A 125 29.92 7.14 -13.23
CA ARG A 125 30.44 6.40 -14.39
C ARG A 125 29.32 5.74 -15.20
N ASN A 126 28.21 5.40 -14.54
CA ASN A 126 27.13 4.60 -15.15
C ASN A 126 25.71 5.14 -14.91
N GLY A 127 24.75 4.58 -15.63
CA GLY A 127 23.32 4.86 -15.44
C GLY A 127 22.78 6.10 -16.14
N LYS A 128 23.54 6.75 -17.05
CA LYS A 128 23.06 7.91 -17.83
C LYS A 128 22.17 7.46 -18.99
N LEU A 129 20.95 8.00 -19.02
CA LEU A 129 19.99 7.73 -20.07
C LEU A 129 20.28 8.55 -21.33
N LEU A 130 20.03 7.93 -22.48
CA LEU A 130 19.98 8.52 -23.80
C LEU A 130 18.59 8.34 -24.39
N LEU A 131 18.20 9.23 -25.30
CA LEU A 131 16.92 9.13 -25.99
C LEU A 131 16.71 7.73 -26.58
N ASN A 132 15.48 7.21 -26.47
CA ASN A 132 15.04 5.87 -26.84
C ASN A 132 15.53 4.73 -25.92
N ASP A 133 16.22 5.03 -24.83
CA ASP A 133 16.52 4.02 -23.82
C ASP A 133 15.24 3.49 -23.16
N VAL A 134 15.18 2.16 -23.00
CA VAL A 134 14.14 1.48 -22.22
C VAL A 134 14.69 1.19 -20.81
N VAL A 135 13.94 1.52 -19.77
CA VAL A 135 14.35 1.31 -18.37
C VAL A 135 13.48 0.23 -17.73
N ILE A 136 14.12 -0.75 -17.09
CA ILE A 136 13.44 -1.81 -16.34
C ILE A 136 13.85 -1.78 -14.86
N THR A 137 12.90 -2.00 -13.96
CA THR A 137 13.18 -2.18 -12.52
C THR A 137 13.65 -3.60 -12.23
N THR A 138 14.83 -3.72 -11.63
CA THR A 138 15.42 -5.02 -11.25
C THR A 138 15.34 -5.31 -9.77
N ARG A 139 15.02 -4.31 -8.93
CA ARG A 139 14.82 -4.44 -7.48
C ARG A 139 13.58 -3.67 -7.03
N GLY A 140 12.85 -4.17 -6.03
CA GLY A 140 11.61 -3.56 -5.55
C GLY A 140 10.37 -4.09 -6.29
N THR A 141 9.58 -3.22 -6.92
CA THR A 141 8.49 -3.63 -7.83
C THR A 141 9.10 -4.07 -9.15
N LEU A 142 9.29 -5.38 -9.30
CA LEU A 142 10.02 -5.98 -10.41
C LEU A 142 9.25 -5.91 -11.72
N GLY A 143 9.98 -5.66 -12.82
CA GLY A 143 9.44 -5.77 -14.18
C GLY A 143 8.59 -4.58 -14.62
N ASN A 144 8.61 -3.47 -13.88
CA ASN A 144 8.08 -2.21 -14.40
C ASN A 144 9.03 -1.70 -15.50
N VAL A 145 8.46 -1.12 -16.55
CA VAL A 145 9.19 -0.64 -17.70
C VAL A 145 8.74 0.76 -18.08
N ALA A 146 9.67 1.61 -18.51
CA ALA A 146 9.38 2.93 -19.05
C ALA A 146 10.37 3.27 -20.17
N ILE A 147 9.96 4.17 -21.06
CA ILE A 147 10.75 4.58 -22.22
C ILE A 147 11.16 6.05 -22.01
N TYR A 148 12.43 6.36 -22.26
CA TYR A 148 12.89 7.74 -22.32
C TYR A 148 12.76 8.26 -23.75
N ASP A 149 11.62 8.88 -24.04
CA ASP A 149 11.31 9.49 -25.33
C ASP A 149 11.29 11.04 -25.23
N GLU A 150 10.98 11.70 -26.35
CA GLU A 150 10.96 13.16 -26.44
C GLU A 150 9.85 13.83 -25.61
N LYS A 151 8.88 13.05 -25.12
CA LYS A 151 7.80 13.56 -24.26
C LYS A 151 8.28 13.80 -22.84
N ILE A 152 9.45 13.27 -22.48
CA ILE A 152 10.04 13.44 -21.15
C ILE A 152 10.73 14.81 -21.05
N PRO A 153 10.33 15.68 -20.10
CA PRO A 153 10.79 17.08 -20.06
C PRO A 153 12.22 17.27 -19.52
N TYR A 154 12.93 16.19 -19.19
CA TYR A 154 14.24 16.22 -18.55
C TYR A 154 15.31 15.73 -19.52
N LYS A 155 16.34 16.56 -19.75
CA LYS A 155 17.44 16.22 -20.69
C LYS A 155 18.54 15.37 -20.06
N ASN A 156 18.83 15.61 -18.77
CA ASN A 156 19.86 14.86 -18.03
C ASN A 156 19.16 13.96 -17.02
N ILE A 157 19.21 12.66 -17.25
CA ILE A 157 18.58 11.68 -16.38
C ILE A 157 19.55 10.54 -16.10
N ARG A 158 19.60 10.13 -14.83
CA ARG A 158 20.30 8.93 -14.40
C ARG A 158 19.40 7.98 -13.65
N ILE A 159 19.61 6.69 -13.84
CA ILE A 159 18.96 5.64 -13.05
C ILE A 159 19.76 5.29 -11.79
N ASN A 160 19.07 4.97 -10.71
CA ASN A 160 19.68 4.35 -9.54
C ASN A 160 20.11 2.90 -9.78
N SER A 161 20.82 2.34 -8.80
CA SER A 161 21.37 0.98 -8.88
C SER A 161 20.32 -0.14 -8.88
N GLY A 162 19.03 0.15 -8.65
CA GLY A 162 17.92 -0.81 -8.62
C GLY A 162 17.21 -0.99 -9.96
N MET A 163 17.77 -0.42 -11.02
CA MET A 163 17.22 -0.44 -12.38
C MET A 163 18.32 -0.85 -13.37
N LEU A 164 17.89 -1.18 -14.59
CA LEU A 164 18.75 -1.39 -15.74
C LEU A 164 18.25 -0.55 -16.90
N ILE A 165 19.18 0.01 -17.65
CA ILE A 165 18.93 0.55 -18.99
C ILE A 165 19.10 -0.60 -19.97
N LEU A 166 18.13 -0.76 -20.85
CA LEU A 166 18.15 -1.64 -22.01
C LEU A 166 18.32 -0.74 -23.24
N ARG A 167 19.57 -0.54 -23.65
CA ARG A 167 19.91 0.29 -24.79
C ARG A 167 19.91 -0.55 -26.06
N ILE A 168 18.94 -0.30 -26.92
CA ILE A 168 18.81 -0.99 -28.22
C ILE A 168 20.03 -0.64 -29.08
N LEU A 169 20.70 -1.67 -29.62
CA LEU A 169 21.82 -1.51 -30.54
C LEU A 169 21.37 -1.68 -31.99
N GLU A 170 20.38 -2.54 -32.20
CA GLU A 170 19.83 -2.89 -33.49
C GLU A 170 18.75 -1.89 -33.92
N LYS A 171 18.98 -1.20 -35.05
CA LYS A 171 18.01 -0.24 -35.61
C LYS A 171 16.70 -0.88 -36.05
N THR A 172 16.67 -2.20 -36.16
CA THR A 172 15.50 -3.00 -36.54
C THR A 172 14.52 -3.22 -35.39
N ILE A 173 14.81 -2.71 -34.18
CA ILE A 173 13.98 -2.90 -33.00
C ILE A 173 13.36 -1.58 -32.57
N ASP A 174 12.04 -1.57 -32.49
CA ASP A 174 11.27 -0.48 -31.91
C ASP A 174 11.26 -0.54 -30.37
N GLN A 175 11.49 0.60 -29.73
CA GLN A 175 11.54 0.71 -28.27
C GLN A 175 10.19 0.47 -27.60
N TYR A 176 9.08 0.83 -28.25
CA TYR A 176 7.74 0.58 -27.72
C TYR A 176 7.40 -0.91 -27.81
N TYR A 177 7.78 -1.57 -28.91
CA TYR A 177 7.65 -3.02 -29.08
C TYR A 177 8.43 -3.78 -28.00
N LEU A 178 9.68 -3.40 -27.74
CA LEU A 178 10.48 -3.96 -26.64
C LEU A 178 9.81 -3.73 -25.27
N ALA A 179 9.30 -2.53 -25.01
CA ALA A 179 8.62 -2.23 -23.75
C ALA A 179 7.35 -3.07 -23.57
N LYS A 180 6.51 -3.20 -24.60
CA LYS A 180 5.32 -4.07 -24.58
C LYS A 180 5.72 -5.54 -24.36
N PHE A 181 6.83 -5.99 -24.96
CA PHE A 181 7.33 -7.36 -24.77
C PHE A 181 7.70 -7.64 -23.32
N ILE A 182 8.43 -6.72 -22.66
CA ILE A 182 8.84 -6.85 -21.25
C ILE A 182 7.64 -6.96 -20.31
N THR A 183 6.51 -6.33 -20.65
CA THR A 183 5.26 -6.46 -19.87
C THR A 183 4.41 -7.69 -20.21
N SER A 184 4.80 -8.45 -21.23
CA SER A 184 4.01 -9.56 -21.75
C SER A 184 4.10 -10.83 -20.89
N PRO A 185 3.07 -11.69 -20.90
CA PRO A 185 3.15 -13.02 -20.29
C PRO A 185 4.31 -13.87 -20.81
N VAL A 186 4.70 -13.71 -22.08
CA VAL A 186 5.77 -14.47 -22.76
C VAL A 186 7.13 -14.17 -22.12
N PHE A 187 7.41 -12.90 -21.83
CA PHE A 187 8.61 -12.49 -21.11
C PHE A 187 8.59 -12.96 -19.65
N ILE A 188 7.48 -12.75 -18.96
CA ILE A 188 7.32 -13.10 -17.54
C ILE A 188 7.44 -14.61 -17.30
N SER A 189 6.95 -15.45 -18.22
CA SER A 189 7.12 -16.91 -18.11
C SER A 189 8.57 -17.34 -18.24
N GLN A 190 9.32 -16.76 -19.19
CA GLN A 190 10.74 -17.07 -19.38
C GLN A 190 11.58 -16.66 -18.16
N LEU A 191 11.33 -15.47 -17.60
CA LEU A 191 11.99 -15.02 -16.38
C LEU A 191 11.76 -16.00 -15.23
N LYS A 192 10.52 -16.47 -15.02
CA LYS A 192 10.19 -17.41 -13.93
C LYS A 192 10.88 -18.76 -14.10
N GLN A 193 11.05 -19.24 -15.33
CA GLN A 193 11.72 -20.52 -15.61
C GLN A 193 13.23 -20.45 -15.36
N LYS A 194 13.85 -19.32 -15.69
CA LYS A 194 15.31 -19.12 -15.56
C LYS A 194 15.75 -18.65 -14.16
N GLN A 195 14.82 -18.23 -13.30
CA GLN A 195 15.15 -17.76 -11.95
C GLN A 195 15.37 -18.95 -11.00
N THR A 196 16.63 -19.27 -10.70
CA THR A 196 17.03 -20.30 -9.74
C THR A 196 17.31 -19.70 -8.36
N GLY A 197 16.59 -20.12 -7.31
CA GLY A 197 16.92 -19.81 -5.91
C GLY A 197 15.85 -19.04 -5.12
N THR A 198 15.96 -19.09 -3.79
CA THR A 198 14.99 -18.57 -2.79
C THR A 198 15.36 -17.21 -2.21
N ALA A 199 16.49 -16.61 -2.61
CA ALA A 199 16.96 -15.31 -2.12
C ALA A 199 16.32 -14.13 -2.88
N GLN A 200 16.38 -12.94 -2.27
CA GLN A 200 15.74 -11.68 -2.65
C GLN A 200 15.48 -11.54 -4.17
N PRO A 201 14.23 -11.33 -4.61
CA PRO A 201 13.90 -11.37 -6.03
C PRO A 201 14.52 -10.15 -6.71
N GLN A 202 15.62 -10.39 -7.41
CA GLN A 202 16.30 -9.45 -8.30
C GLN A 202 16.24 -10.05 -9.70
N ILE A 203 16.14 -9.19 -10.72
CA ILE A 203 16.31 -9.61 -12.12
C ILE A 203 17.77 -9.34 -12.50
N PRO A 204 18.65 -10.35 -12.57
CA PRO A 204 20.03 -10.18 -12.96
C PRO A 204 20.16 -9.85 -14.46
N ALA A 205 21.10 -8.99 -14.82
CA ALA A 205 21.31 -8.58 -16.22
C ALA A 205 21.69 -9.75 -17.14
N ASN A 206 22.42 -10.75 -16.64
CA ASN A 206 22.74 -11.96 -17.40
C ASN A 206 21.48 -12.78 -17.72
N ILE A 207 20.54 -12.93 -16.79
CA ILE A 207 19.28 -13.64 -17.07
C ILE A 207 18.48 -12.91 -18.14
N LEU A 208 18.40 -11.57 -18.08
CA LEU A 208 17.72 -10.77 -19.10
C LEU A 208 18.31 -10.97 -20.49
N ARG A 209 19.64 -11.04 -20.60
CA ARG A 209 20.32 -11.25 -21.89
C ARG A 209 19.98 -12.61 -22.52
N GLU A 210 19.67 -13.62 -21.70
CA GLU A 210 19.30 -14.98 -22.14
C GLU A 210 17.80 -15.16 -22.45
N ILE A 211 16.99 -14.11 -22.31
CA ILE A 211 15.56 -14.18 -22.68
C ILE A 211 15.44 -14.17 -24.20
N LEU A 212 14.58 -15.05 -24.72
CA LEU A 212 14.23 -15.12 -26.13
C LEU A 212 13.16 -14.08 -26.45
N PHE A 213 13.47 -13.24 -27.42
CA PHE A 213 12.66 -12.13 -27.92
C PHE A 213 12.19 -12.46 -29.33
N PRO A 214 10.89 -12.37 -29.62
CA PRO A 214 10.39 -12.63 -30.96
C PRO A 214 10.55 -11.36 -31.78
N ILE A 215 11.44 -11.37 -32.76
CA ILE A 215 11.67 -10.24 -33.66
C ILE A 215 10.93 -10.44 -34.98
N SER A 216 10.19 -9.41 -35.37
CA SER A 216 9.55 -9.24 -36.67
C SER A 216 10.18 -8.06 -37.42
N SER A 217 9.73 -7.74 -38.64
CA SER A 217 10.18 -6.53 -39.33
C SER A 217 9.80 -5.27 -38.54
N PHE A 218 10.56 -4.21 -38.72
CA PHE A 218 10.35 -2.96 -37.97
C PHE A 218 8.93 -2.40 -38.21
N GLU A 219 8.46 -2.48 -39.45
CA GLU A 219 7.11 -2.08 -39.86
C GLU A 219 6.05 -2.90 -39.13
N GLU A 220 6.22 -4.23 -39.03
CA GLU A 220 5.29 -5.07 -38.30
C GLU A 220 5.30 -4.75 -36.80
N GLN A 221 6.47 -4.47 -36.21
CA GLN A 221 6.58 -4.08 -34.80
C GLN A 221 5.73 -2.84 -34.49
N GLN A 222 5.78 -1.82 -35.36
CA GLN A 222 4.94 -0.62 -35.24
C GLN A 222 3.45 -0.97 -35.28
N VAL A 223 3.03 -1.84 -36.21
CA VAL A 223 1.64 -2.28 -36.34
C VAL A 223 1.19 -3.07 -35.11
N ILE A 224 2.05 -3.93 -34.56
CA ILE A 224 1.77 -4.65 -33.32
C ILE A 224 1.55 -3.67 -32.17
N VAL A 225 2.43 -2.67 -32.01
CA VAL A 225 2.31 -1.66 -30.96
C VAL A 225 1.00 -0.89 -31.11
N GLN A 226 0.67 -0.44 -32.32
CA GLN A 226 -0.58 0.27 -32.59
C GLN A 226 -1.81 -0.57 -32.27
N GLU A 227 -1.81 -1.86 -32.63
CA GLU A 227 -2.95 -2.74 -32.39
C GLU A 227 -3.09 -3.10 -30.90
N ILE A 228 -1.98 -3.23 -30.17
CA ILE A 228 -1.99 -3.32 -28.70
C ILE A 228 -2.61 -2.05 -28.12
N GLU A 229 -2.10 -0.87 -28.48
CA GLU A 229 -2.57 0.41 -27.93
C GLU A 229 -4.05 0.66 -28.25
N SER A 230 -4.48 0.40 -29.48
CA SER A 230 -5.87 0.49 -29.91
C SER A 230 -6.78 -0.35 -29.01
N ARG A 231 -6.47 -1.64 -28.84
CA ARG A 231 -7.29 -2.56 -28.02
C ARG A 231 -7.26 -2.24 -26.53
N LEU A 232 -6.11 -1.84 -26.00
CA LEU A 232 -5.97 -1.53 -24.57
C LEU A 232 -6.58 -0.16 -24.23
N SER A 233 -6.58 0.81 -25.15
CA SER A 233 -7.22 2.12 -24.95
C SER A 233 -8.73 2.00 -24.73
N VAL A 234 -9.36 1.01 -25.38
CA VAL A 234 -10.77 0.67 -25.15
C VAL A 234 -10.98 0.19 -23.72
N CYS A 235 -10.07 -0.63 -23.20
CA CYS A 235 -10.11 -1.09 -21.81
C CYS A 235 -9.94 0.07 -20.82
N ASP A 236 -9.06 1.03 -21.13
CA ASP A 236 -8.85 2.20 -20.29
C ASP A 236 -10.11 3.07 -20.21
N LYS A 237 -10.76 3.35 -21.34
CA LYS A 237 -12.05 4.07 -21.39
C LYS A 237 -13.16 3.35 -20.63
N PHE A 238 -13.22 2.03 -20.74
CA PHE A 238 -14.19 1.24 -19.96
C PHE A 238 -13.87 1.27 -18.47
N GLU A 239 -12.60 1.22 -18.07
CA GLU A 239 -12.22 1.33 -16.66
C GLU A 239 -12.57 2.70 -16.08
N GLU A 240 -12.35 3.79 -16.80
CA GLU A 240 -12.79 5.14 -16.41
C GLU A 240 -14.31 5.21 -16.26
N THR A 241 -15.04 4.65 -17.24
CA THR A 241 -16.51 4.58 -17.20
C THR A 241 -17.00 3.79 -15.99
N ILE A 242 -16.36 2.66 -15.70
CA ILE A 242 -16.68 1.83 -14.53
C ILE A 242 -16.40 2.60 -13.24
N GLN A 243 -15.27 3.29 -13.12
CA GLN A 243 -14.95 4.09 -11.94
C GLN A 243 -15.97 5.20 -11.72
N SER A 244 -16.35 5.91 -12.78
CA SER A 244 -17.40 6.93 -12.73
C SER A 244 -18.75 6.34 -12.31
N SER A 245 -19.14 5.22 -12.90
CA SER A 245 -20.40 4.52 -12.58
C SER A 245 -20.43 4.02 -11.14
N LEU A 246 -19.30 3.52 -10.61
CA LEU A 246 -19.18 3.10 -9.22
C LEU A 246 -19.36 4.30 -8.26
N LYS A 247 -18.74 5.44 -8.58
CA LYS A 247 -18.90 6.69 -7.80
C LYS A 247 -20.34 7.21 -7.83
N GLN A 248 -20.99 7.17 -8.99
CA GLN A 248 -22.38 7.55 -9.15
C GLN A 248 -23.31 6.61 -8.37
N ALA A 249 -23.09 5.29 -8.44
CA ALA A 249 -23.85 4.31 -7.67
C ALA A 249 -23.73 4.54 -6.15
N GLU A 250 -22.53 4.90 -5.67
CA GLU A 250 -22.30 5.26 -4.27
C GLU A 250 -23.06 6.54 -3.88
N SER A 251 -23.00 7.58 -4.70
CA SER A 251 -23.74 8.83 -4.45
C SER A 251 -25.27 8.61 -4.47
N LEU A 252 -25.77 7.84 -5.43
CA LEU A 252 -27.19 7.50 -5.51
C LEU A 252 -27.64 6.69 -4.29
N ARG A 253 -26.82 5.74 -3.81
CA ARG A 253 -27.08 5.02 -2.56
C ARG A 253 -27.26 5.96 -1.39
N GLN A 254 -26.34 6.91 -1.23
CA GLN A 254 -26.40 7.90 -0.15
C GLN A 254 -27.66 8.76 -0.25
N SER A 255 -28.03 9.19 -1.46
CA SER A 255 -29.25 9.97 -1.70
C SER A 255 -30.52 9.19 -1.36
N ILE A 256 -30.62 7.93 -1.79
CA ILE A 256 -31.75 7.05 -1.47
C ILE A 256 -31.85 6.82 0.03
N LEU A 257 -30.73 6.49 0.70
CA LEU A 257 -30.71 6.29 2.15
C LEU A 257 -31.13 7.57 2.89
N LYS A 258 -30.61 8.73 2.49
CA LYS A 258 -31.01 10.01 3.06
C LYS A 258 -32.52 10.25 2.93
N LYS A 259 -33.08 10.06 1.72
CA LYS A 259 -34.53 10.17 1.51
C LYS A 259 -35.32 9.15 2.32
N ALA A 260 -34.79 7.93 2.52
CA ALA A 260 -35.42 6.89 3.33
C ALA A 260 -35.53 7.32 4.80
N PHE A 261 -34.42 7.81 5.37
CA PHE A 261 -34.37 8.26 6.77
C PHE A 261 -35.14 9.56 7.02
N GLU A 262 -35.29 10.40 5.99
CA GLU A 262 -36.15 11.59 6.05
C GLU A 262 -37.65 11.26 5.84
N GLY A 263 -38.01 9.97 5.63
CA GLY A 263 -39.38 9.54 5.33
C GLY A 263 -39.86 9.89 3.91
N LYS A 264 -39.05 10.60 3.12
CA LYS A 264 -39.42 11.14 1.80
C LYS A 264 -39.48 10.10 0.67
N LEU A 265 -39.30 8.81 0.96
CA LEU A 265 -39.45 7.74 -0.02
C LEU A 265 -40.88 7.24 -0.19
N VAL A 266 -41.79 7.58 0.74
CA VAL A 266 -43.20 7.23 0.71
C VAL A 266 -44.05 8.45 1.12
N ALA A 267 -45.33 8.46 0.75
CA ALA A 267 -46.26 9.49 1.21
C ALA A 267 -46.35 9.46 2.75
N GLN A 268 -46.33 10.64 3.38
CA GLN A 268 -46.37 10.80 4.84
C GLN A 268 -47.82 11.02 5.31
N ASP A 269 -48.22 10.40 6.42
CA ASP A 269 -49.50 10.68 7.08
C ASP A 269 -49.36 12.00 7.88
N PRO A 270 -50.22 13.00 7.67
CA PRO A 270 -50.19 14.26 8.44
C PRO A 270 -50.36 14.09 9.95
N ASN A 271 -50.89 12.95 10.40
CA ASN A 271 -51.11 12.65 11.81
C ASN A 271 -49.93 11.91 12.46
N ASP A 272 -48.92 11.50 11.69
CA ASP A 272 -47.72 10.87 12.25
C ASP A 272 -46.92 11.89 13.05
N GLU A 273 -46.56 11.50 14.27
CA GLU A 273 -45.70 12.34 15.11
C GLU A 273 -44.32 12.52 14.44
N PRO A 274 -43.83 13.75 14.30
CA PRO A 274 -42.52 13.98 13.70
C PRO A 274 -41.43 13.37 14.58
N ALA A 275 -40.45 12.70 13.96
CA ALA A 275 -39.34 12.04 14.66
C ALA A 275 -38.56 12.98 15.59
N SER A 276 -38.62 14.30 15.36
CA SER A 276 -38.06 15.33 16.25
C SER A 276 -38.69 15.32 17.64
N ALA A 277 -40.00 15.11 17.75
CA ALA A 277 -40.70 15.09 19.04
C ALA A 277 -40.33 13.85 19.87
N LEU A 278 -40.14 12.69 19.21
CA LEU A 278 -39.60 11.49 19.84
C LEU A 278 -38.14 11.69 20.31
N LEU A 279 -37.31 12.36 19.50
CA LEU A 279 -35.92 12.68 19.86
C LEU A 279 -35.84 13.64 21.06
N GLU A 280 -36.75 14.60 21.16
CA GLU A 280 -36.86 15.49 22.33
C GLU A 280 -37.25 14.73 23.59
N ARG A 281 -38.20 13.79 23.50
CA ARG A 281 -38.55 12.89 24.61
C ARG A 281 -37.34 12.05 25.07
N ILE A 282 -36.61 11.43 24.14
CA ILE A 282 -35.41 10.65 24.46
C ILE A 282 -34.31 11.53 25.09
N ARG A 283 -34.18 12.79 24.66
CA ARG A 283 -33.23 13.75 25.27
C ARG A 283 -33.65 14.13 26.69
N ALA A 284 -34.93 14.37 26.93
CA ALA A 284 -35.46 14.69 28.25
C ALA A 284 -35.32 13.50 29.23
N GLU A 285 -35.58 12.28 28.77
CA GLU A 285 -35.35 11.06 29.56
C GLU A 285 -33.87 10.81 29.88
N LYS A 286 -32.97 11.10 28.92
CA LYS A 286 -31.53 10.99 29.18
C LYS A 286 -31.06 12.03 30.20
N ASN A 287 -31.51 13.28 30.09
CA ASN A 287 -31.11 14.35 31.01
C ASN A 287 -31.59 14.06 32.45
N THR A 288 -32.81 13.56 32.62
CA THR A 288 -33.32 13.15 33.94
C THR A 288 -32.56 11.94 34.51
N THR A 289 -32.03 11.06 33.66
CA THR A 289 -31.16 9.95 34.09
C THR A 289 -29.77 10.46 34.52
N PHE A 290 -29.20 11.45 33.81
CA PHE A 290 -27.93 12.09 34.18
C PHE A 290 -28.02 12.88 35.49
N GLU A 291 -29.14 13.54 35.77
CA GLU A 291 -29.36 14.28 37.03
C GLU A 291 -29.45 13.36 38.25
N LYS A 292 -30.07 12.18 38.12
CA LYS A 292 -30.13 11.18 39.21
C LYS A 292 -28.77 10.57 39.55
N THR A 293 -27.86 10.47 38.59
CA THR A 293 -26.49 9.94 38.82
C THR A 293 -25.51 10.96 39.40
N ASN A 294 -25.78 12.26 39.24
CA ASN A 294 -24.86 13.33 39.68
C ASN A 294 -25.17 13.89 41.08
N ALA A 295 -26.27 13.48 41.72
CA ALA A 295 -26.62 13.90 43.08
C ALA A 295 -25.69 13.32 44.18
N THR A 296 -24.86 12.31 43.88
CA THR A 296 -23.93 11.68 44.83
C THR A 296 -22.47 12.13 44.74
N SER A 297 -22.13 13.11 43.90
CA SER A 297 -20.73 13.60 43.80
C SER A 297 -20.64 15.09 43.51
N ALA A 298 -21.28 15.90 44.36
CA ALA A 298 -21.07 17.35 44.39
C ALA A 298 -19.83 17.68 45.24
N LYS A 299 -18.70 18.01 44.58
CA LYS A 299 -17.70 19.02 45.00
C LYS A 299 -16.50 19.06 44.04
N LYS A 300 -16.56 19.94 43.03
CA LYS A 300 -15.57 21.03 42.79
C LYS A 300 -15.76 21.68 41.41
N VAL A 301 -16.32 22.90 41.48
CA VAL A 301 -16.03 24.13 40.72
C VAL A 301 -15.71 23.99 39.23
N VAL A 302 -16.68 24.41 38.43
CA VAL A 302 -16.56 24.81 37.02
C VAL A 302 -16.06 26.26 36.99
N GLU A 303 -14.94 26.52 36.32
CA GLU A 303 -14.57 27.86 35.87
C GLU A 303 -14.63 27.99 34.35
N LYS A 304 -15.04 29.19 33.93
CA LYS A 304 -15.53 29.62 32.62
C LYS A 304 -14.62 29.31 31.44
N ILE A 305 -15.26 29.00 30.31
CA ILE A 305 -14.68 29.01 28.96
C ILE A 305 -14.50 30.46 28.50
N PRO A 306 -13.29 30.88 28.05
CA PRO A 306 -13.14 32.00 27.15
C PRO A 306 -12.88 31.55 25.71
N SER A 307 -13.50 32.25 24.79
CA SER A 307 -13.36 32.09 23.35
C SER A 307 -12.06 32.68 22.78
N ARG A 308 -11.67 32.12 21.63
CA ARG A 308 -10.94 32.70 20.48
C ARG A 308 -9.40 32.62 20.44
N LYS A 309 -8.98 31.88 19.40
CA LYS A 309 -7.73 31.91 18.61
C LYS A 309 -6.43 31.65 19.40
N ASP A 310 -5.82 30.48 19.17
CA ASP A 310 -4.44 30.34 18.70
C ASP A 310 -4.01 28.86 18.60
N ASN A 311 -3.25 28.56 17.54
CA ASN A 311 -2.51 27.32 17.23
C ASN A 311 -3.31 26.02 17.07
N LEU A 312 -3.44 25.55 15.81
CA LEU A 312 -3.82 24.18 15.47
C LEU A 312 -2.79 23.22 16.10
N ILE A 313 -3.08 22.68 17.28
CA ILE A 313 -2.27 21.62 17.89
C ILE A 313 -2.29 20.43 16.94
N GLN A 314 -1.13 20.09 16.36
CA GLN A 314 -0.98 18.91 15.50
C GLN A 314 -1.34 17.65 16.29
N PHE A 315 -2.34 16.90 15.83
CA PHE A 315 -2.73 15.62 16.40
C PHE A 315 -2.37 14.49 15.40
N PRO A 316 -1.59 13.48 15.81
CA PRO A 316 -0.94 13.34 17.11
C PRO A 316 0.25 14.30 17.28
N ARG A 317 0.56 14.70 18.51
CA ARG A 317 1.66 15.61 18.82
C ARG A 317 2.98 14.86 18.93
N LEU A 318 4.06 15.50 18.49
CA LEU A 318 5.42 15.00 18.66
C LEU A 318 5.90 15.25 20.11
N ILE A 319 6.76 14.37 20.60
CA ILE A 319 7.50 14.56 21.84
C ILE A 319 8.93 14.98 21.45
N PRO A 320 9.33 16.26 21.61
CA PRO A 320 10.54 16.80 20.95
C PRO A 320 11.83 16.05 21.28
N GLU A 321 11.99 15.63 22.53
CA GLU A 321 13.25 15.10 23.08
C GLU A 321 13.43 13.57 22.91
N ILE A 322 12.50 12.92 22.23
CA ILE A 322 12.58 11.49 21.92
C ILE A 322 12.12 11.20 20.50
N SER A 323 12.95 10.49 19.74
CA SER A 323 12.55 10.07 18.39
C SER A 323 11.31 9.17 18.47
N THR A 324 10.42 9.31 17.49
CA THR A 324 9.20 8.50 17.38
C THR A 324 9.48 7.00 17.37
N THR A 325 10.64 6.57 16.83
CA THR A 325 11.09 5.17 16.83
C THR A 325 11.51 4.68 18.22
N ASP A 326 12.27 5.49 18.97
CA ASP A 326 12.65 5.16 20.35
C ASP A 326 11.42 5.20 21.28
N LEU A 327 10.50 6.16 21.08
CA LEU A 327 9.25 6.24 21.83
C LEU A 327 8.37 5.02 21.58
N HIS A 328 8.22 4.59 20.33
CA HIS A 328 7.49 3.37 19.98
C HIS A 328 8.17 2.13 20.59
N ALA A 329 9.51 2.01 20.51
CA ALA A 329 10.23 0.94 21.19
C ALA A 329 9.96 0.94 22.71
N GLY A 330 9.91 2.12 23.33
CA GLY A 330 9.58 2.25 24.75
C GLY A 330 8.14 1.85 25.09
N VAL A 331 7.15 2.17 24.24
CA VAL A 331 5.77 1.66 24.40
C VAL A 331 5.77 0.12 24.35
N ILE A 332 6.48 -0.49 23.39
CA ILE A 332 6.61 -1.96 23.33
C ILE A 332 7.28 -2.50 24.60
N ALA A 333 8.35 -1.86 25.08
CA ALA A 333 9.02 -2.24 26.32
C ALA A 333 8.09 -2.14 27.55
N MET A 334 7.22 -1.14 27.62
CA MET A 334 6.21 -1.02 28.67
C MET A 334 5.20 -2.18 28.62
N VAL A 335 4.78 -2.59 27.41
CA VAL A 335 3.90 -3.75 27.22
C VAL A 335 4.59 -5.05 27.68
N ILE A 336 5.85 -5.25 27.29
CA ILE A 336 6.66 -6.42 27.71
C ILE A 336 6.75 -6.47 29.23
N GLN A 337 7.19 -5.37 29.86
CA GLN A 337 7.33 -5.30 31.32
C GLN A 337 6.01 -5.58 32.03
N ALA A 338 4.89 -5.06 31.51
CA ALA A 338 3.58 -5.28 32.11
C ALA A 338 3.13 -6.75 32.04
N HIS A 339 3.43 -7.45 30.93
CA HIS A 339 3.11 -8.87 30.78
C HIS A 339 4.06 -9.77 31.58
N GLU A 340 5.36 -9.45 31.66
CA GLU A 340 6.33 -10.18 32.48
C GLU A 340 5.98 -10.11 33.97
N LYS A 341 5.41 -8.99 34.44
CA LYS A 341 4.89 -8.82 35.81
C LYS A 341 3.58 -9.58 36.08
N GLN A 342 2.87 -10.03 35.05
CA GLN A 342 1.62 -10.79 35.19
C GLN A 342 1.67 -12.07 34.33
N PRO A 343 2.36 -13.12 34.82
CA PRO A 343 2.60 -14.35 34.06
C PRO A 343 1.34 -15.00 33.48
N LYS A 344 0.17 -14.84 34.14
CA LYS A 344 -1.13 -15.32 33.65
C LYS A 344 -1.55 -14.80 32.28
N TYR A 345 -1.00 -13.68 31.82
CA TYR A 345 -1.31 -13.10 30.51
C TYR A 345 -0.13 -13.14 29.55
N LEU A 346 0.99 -13.76 29.94
CA LEU A 346 2.21 -13.77 29.13
C LEU A 346 2.00 -14.42 27.76
N GLU A 347 1.12 -15.41 27.66
CA GLU A 347 0.74 -16.05 26.39
C GLU A 347 0.05 -15.09 25.40
N HIS A 348 -0.57 -14.01 25.91
CA HIS A 348 -1.19 -13.00 25.07
C HIS A 348 -0.19 -11.95 24.57
N LEU A 349 1.06 -11.97 25.05
CA LEU A 349 2.10 -11.07 24.56
C LEU A 349 2.51 -11.49 23.15
N GLY A 350 2.22 -10.64 22.17
CA GLY A 350 2.61 -10.85 20.79
C GLY A 350 2.74 -9.53 20.03
N HIS A 351 3.49 -9.57 18.92
CA HIS A 351 3.78 -8.37 18.13
C HIS A 351 2.51 -7.65 17.63
N VAL A 352 1.45 -8.38 17.27
CA VAL A 352 0.16 -7.80 16.84
C VAL A 352 -0.46 -6.97 17.95
N LYS A 353 -0.46 -7.48 19.19
CA LYS A 353 -0.98 -6.73 20.35
C LYS A 353 -0.20 -5.44 20.55
N CYS A 354 1.13 -5.52 20.53
CA CYS A 354 1.98 -4.34 20.67
C CYS A 354 1.68 -3.28 19.60
N GLU A 355 1.53 -3.68 18.34
CA GLU A 355 1.15 -2.78 17.23
C GLU A 355 -0.24 -2.16 17.41
N LYS A 356 -1.21 -2.91 17.95
CA LYS A 356 -2.55 -2.39 18.20
C LYS A 356 -2.58 -1.38 19.35
N ILE A 357 -1.80 -1.63 20.40
CA ILE A 357 -1.60 -0.66 21.48
C ILE A 357 -0.92 0.60 20.91
N ALA A 358 0.14 0.46 20.12
CA ALA A 358 0.82 1.60 19.49
C ALA A 358 -0.12 2.44 18.61
N HIS A 359 -1.04 1.78 17.87
CA HIS A 359 -2.05 2.50 17.10
C HIS A 359 -2.98 3.35 17.96
N LEU A 360 -3.43 2.85 19.12
CA LEU A 360 -4.27 3.63 20.03
C LEU A 360 -3.48 4.73 20.76
N VAL A 361 -2.18 4.53 21.03
CA VAL A 361 -1.33 5.61 21.57
C VAL A 361 -1.31 6.81 20.62
N GLU A 362 -1.22 6.60 19.30
CA GLU A 362 -1.30 7.70 18.33
C GLU A 362 -2.71 8.24 18.15
N SER A 363 -3.66 7.35 17.83
CA SER A 363 -4.99 7.76 17.34
C SER A 363 -5.97 8.14 18.45
N HIS A 364 -5.80 7.59 19.66
CA HIS A 364 -6.65 7.88 20.82
C HIS A 364 -5.96 8.83 21.80
N LEU A 365 -4.70 8.56 22.16
CA LEU A 365 -3.98 9.38 23.15
C LEU A 365 -3.32 10.62 22.54
N GLY A 366 -3.19 10.66 21.21
CA GLY A 366 -2.64 11.81 20.49
C GLY A 366 -1.12 11.94 20.60
N ILE A 367 -0.39 10.86 20.88
CA ILE A 367 1.07 10.86 21.04
C ILE A 367 1.70 10.23 19.80
N SER A 368 2.47 11.00 19.04
CA SER A 368 3.01 10.56 17.75
C SER A 368 4.09 9.50 17.94
N LEU A 369 3.90 8.34 17.32
CA LEU A 369 4.88 7.26 17.20
C LEU A 369 5.45 7.19 15.79
N GLY A 370 5.11 8.15 14.92
CA GLY A 370 5.63 8.26 13.56
C GLY A 370 5.19 7.13 12.64
N ARG A 371 4.03 6.50 12.93
CA ARG A 371 3.48 5.42 12.09
C ARG A 371 2.62 6.01 10.98
N THR A 372 2.54 5.25 9.91
CA THR A 372 1.75 5.47 8.70
C THR A 372 0.95 4.19 8.40
N PRO A 373 -0.01 3.83 9.27
CA PRO A 373 -0.70 2.56 9.17
C PRO A 373 -1.60 2.47 7.93
N VAL A 374 -1.71 1.28 7.36
CA VAL A 374 -2.66 0.95 6.29
C VAL A 374 -3.63 -0.15 6.75
N LYS A 375 -4.76 -0.30 6.05
CA LYS A 375 -5.66 -1.43 6.27
C LYS A 375 -4.99 -2.74 5.83
N ASP A 376 -4.76 -3.65 6.77
CA ASP A 376 -4.23 -5.00 6.54
C ASP A 376 -5.06 -6.06 7.29
N ALA A 377 -4.82 -7.33 6.99
CA ALA A 377 -5.47 -8.49 7.60
C ALA A 377 -5.37 -8.46 9.13
N ALA A 378 -4.24 -8.01 9.69
CA ALA A 378 -4.03 -7.88 11.13
C ALA A 378 -4.52 -6.53 11.71
N GLY A 379 -5.42 -5.82 11.01
CA GLY A 379 -5.91 -4.50 11.42
C GLY A 379 -5.05 -3.35 10.86
N PRO A 380 -4.99 -2.18 11.51
CA PRO A 380 -4.13 -1.08 11.08
C PRO A 380 -2.67 -1.47 11.30
N ASP A 381 -1.90 -1.58 10.22
CA ASP A 381 -0.55 -2.12 10.20
C ASP A 381 0.44 -1.17 9.53
N ASP A 382 1.62 -1.00 10.15
CA ASP A 382 2.77 -0.35 9.53
C ASP A 382 4.02 -1.22 9.70
N TYR A 383 4.03 -2.34 8.99
CA TYR A 383 5.17 -3.27 8.99
C TYR A 383 6.54 -2.60 8.69
N PRO A 384 6.66 -1.68 7.70
CA PRO A 384 7.92 -0.97 7.46
C PRO A 384 8.41 -0.17 8.66
N HIS A 385 7.53 0.56 9.36
CA HIS A 385 7.89 1.29 10.57
C HIS A 385 8.24 0.33 11.72
N LEU A 386 7.42 -0.71 11.96
CA LEU A 386 7.69 -1.70 13.00
C LEU A 386 9.08 -2.34 12.82
N LYS A 387 9.49 -2.66 11.58
CA LYS A 387 10.82 -3.21 11.32
C LYS A 387 11.96 -2.27 11.72
N LYS A 388 11.79 -0.96 11.57
CA LYS A 388 12.75 0.04 12.05
C LYS A 388 12.82 0.05 13.58
N VAL A 389 11.68 0.00 14.24
CA VAL A 389 11.56 -0.05 15.72
C VAL A 389 12.22 -1.31 16.28
N GLU A 390 11.90 -2.47 15.71
CA GLU A 390 12.50 -3.75 16.08
C GLU A 390 14.02 -3.75 15.87
N SER A 391 14.50 -3.26 14.72
CA SER A 391 15.94 -3.16 14.44
C SER A 391 16.65 -2.24 15.44
N ARG A 392 16.04 -1.10 15.76
CA ARG A 392 16.55 -0.14 16.75
C ARG A 392 16.61 -0.77 18.14
N ALA A 393 15.54 -1.44 18.57
CA ALA A 393 15.44 -2.08 19.87
C ALA A 393 16.46 -3.22 20.04
N MET A 394 16.66 -4.06 19.00
CA MET A 394 17.66 -5.12 19.03
C MET A 394 19.08 -4.54 19.08
N LYS A 395 19.39 -3.51 18.27
CA LYS A 395 20.71 -2.85 18.29
C LYS A 395 21.04 -2.21 19.64
N ALA A 396 20.02 -1.70 20.33
CA ALA A 396 20.17 -1.08 21.65
C ALA A 396 19.97 -2.06 22.82
N ASN A 397 19.80 -3.37 22.55
CA ASN A 397 19.52 -4.41 23.53
C ASN A 397 18.31 -4.12 24.43
N TYR A 398 17.28 -3.47 23.91
CA TYR A 398 16.04 -3.20 24.67
C TYR A 398 15.21 -4.48 24.81
N PHE A 399 14.96 -5.19 23.72
CA PHE A 399 14.27 -6.48 23.71
C PHE A 399 14.61 -7.25 22.43
N GLY A 400 14.44 -8.58 22.48
CA GLY A 400 14.60 -9.49 21.35
C GLY A 400 13.28 -9.99 20.80
N ILE A 401 13.30 -10.54 19.59
CA ILE A 401 12.14 -11.17 18.94
C ILE A 401 12.24 -12.68 19.11
N LYS A 402 11.18 -13.31 19.59
CA LYS A 402 11.06 -14.78 19.68
C LYS A 402 9.95 -15.26 18.77
N LYS A 403 10.25 -16.21 17.88
CA LYS A 403 9.25 -16.85 17.02
C LYS A 403 8.41 -17.83 17.84
N LEU A 404 7.09 -17.78 17.65
CA LEU A 404 6.13 -18.73 18.22
C LEU A 404 5.65 -19.69 17.14
N ASN A 405 4.91 -20.74 17.52
CA ASN A 405 4.22 -21.64 16.58
C ASN A 405 3.35 -20.85 15.59
N ILE A 406 2.72 -19.77 16.05
CA ILE A 406 1.98 -18.81 15.23
C ILE A 406 2.38 -17.38 15.57
N GLY A 407 3.24 -16.78 14.75
CA GLY A 407 3.63 -15.37 14.85
C GLY A 407 4.91 -15.13 15.67
N HIS A 408 5.02 -13.94 16.27
CA HIS A 408 6.19 -13.50 17.01
C HIS A 408 5.78 -12.86 18.34
N THR A 409 6.63 -13.04 19.34
CA THR A 409 6.57 -12.36 20.64
C THR A 409 7.89 -11.64 20.91
N TYR A 410 7.94 -10.88 22.00
CA TYR A 410 9.13 -10.17 22.44
C TYR A 410 9.62 -10.71 23.78
N GLN A 411 10.92 -10.59 24.00
CA GLN A 411 11.57 -10.96 25.26
C GLN A 411 12.44 -9.80 25.72
N SER A 412 12.34 -9.41 26.99
CA SER A 412 13.19 -8.38 27.57
C SER A 412 14.69 -8.71 27.43
N LYS A 413 15.52 -7.67 27.35
CA LYS A 413 16.98 -7.75 27.32
C LYS A 413 17.57 -6.74 28.32
N HIS A 414 18.86 -6.85 28.63
CA HIS A 414 19.52 -6.05 29.68
C HIS A 414 19.43 -4.53 29.47
N GLY A 415 19.24 -4.06 28.23
CA GLY A 415 19.07 -2.64 27.91
C GLY A 415 17.63 -2.12 28.07
N MET A 416 16.63 -2.97 28.35
CA MET A 416 15.22 -2.58 28.40
C MET A 416 14.96 -1.44 29.40
N GLN A 417 15.61 -1.48 30.57
CA GLN A 417 15.39 -0.47 31.59
C GLN A 417 15.81 0.93 31.13
N LYS A 418 16.81 1.03 30.23
CA LYS A 418 17.27 2.31 29.69
C LYS A 418 16.18 3.01 28.89
N ILE A 419 15.45 2.28 28.03
CA ILE A 419 14.38 2.88 27.24
C ILE A 419 13.14 3.18 28.08
N LEU A 420 12.84 2.36 29.10
CA LEU A 420 11.74 2.61 30.03
C LEU A 420 11.97 3.88 30.86
N THR A 421 13.16 4.07 31.40
CA THR A 421 13.54 5.31 32.10
C THR A 421 13.47 6.50 31.17
N ARG A 422 14.01 6.37 29.94
CA ARG A 422 13.99 7.46 28.95
C ARG A 422 12.56 7.88 28.59
N VAL A 423 11.66 6.95 28.30
CA VAL A 423 10.26 7.28 28.00
C VAL A 423 9.55 7.90 29.20
N SER A 424 9.79 7.38 30.40
CA SER A 424 9.17 7.91 31.63
C SER A 424 9.60 9.33 31.95
N ASN A 425 10.82 9.73 31.56
CA ASN A 425 11.34 11.08 31.74
C ASN A 425 10.83 12.07 30.69
N GLN A 426 10.46 11.60 29.50
CA GLN A 426 10.09 12.46 28.36
C GLN A 426 8.58 12.63 28.18
N LEU A 427 7.78 11.69 28.71
CA LEU A 427 6.33 11.83 28.76
C LEU A 427 5.90 12.50 30.06
N ASP A 428 4.86 13.33 30.00
CA ASP A 428 4.26 13.86 31.20
C ASP A 428 3.55 12.73 32.00
N SER A 429 3.27 13.00 33.28
CA SER A 429 2.66 12.02 34.17
C SER A 429 1.28 11.55 33.70
N LYS A 430 0.53 12.42 33.01
CA LYS A 430 -0.82 12.13 32.50
C LYS A 430 -0.78 11.20 31.30
N ASP A 431 0.10 11.43 30.35
CA ASP A 431 0.34 10.55 29.20
C ASP A 431 0.83 9.19 29.64
N LEU A 432 1.82 9.17 30.53
CA LEU A 432 2.39 7.92 31.03
C LEU A 432 1.30 7.08 31.71
N GLN A 433 0.42 7.73 32.48
CA GLN A 433 -0.72 7.05 33.10
C GLN A 433 -1.74 6.57 32.06
N LYS A 434 -2.06 7.37 31.04
CA LYS A 434 -2.96 6.96 29.95
C LYS A 434 -2.43 5.74 29.19
N ILE A 435 -1.14 5.72 28.86
CA ILE A 435 -0.49 4.57 28.21
C ILE A 435 -0.54 3.34 29.14
N LYS A 436 -0.22 3.50 30.43
CA LYS A 436 -0.32 2.40 31.40
C LYS A 436 -1.75 1.84 31.49
N ASN A 437 -2.77 2.69 31.56
CA ASN A 437 -4.17 2.27 31.60
C ASN A 437 -4.56 1.50 30.34
N LEU A 438 -4.17 1.99 29.16
CA LEU A 438 -4.37 1.32 27.88
C LEU A 438 -3.72 -0.08 27.87
N ILE A 439 -2.48 -0.18 28.35
CA ILE A 439 -1.76 -1.46 28.45
C ILE A 439 -2.48 -2.43 29.40
N GLN A 440 -2.96 -1.95 30.54
CA GLN A 440 -3.71 -2.78 31.50
C GLN A 440 -5.02 -3.32 30.89
N ASP A 441 -5.77 -2.49 30.16
CA ASP A 441 -7.00 -2.92 29.49
C ASP A 441 -6.76 -3.93 28.36
N PHE A 442 -5.63 -3.82 27.65
CA PHE A 442 -5.24 -4.74 26.58
C PHE A 442 -4.57 -6.02 27.08
N MET A 443 -4.10 -6.05 28.33
CA MET A 443 -3.39 -7.18 28.91
C MET A 443 -4.19 -8.50 28.84
N PRO A 444 -5.48 -8.57 29.25
CA PRO A 444 -6.27 -9.80 29.18
C PRO A 444 -6.78 -10.14 27.77
N LEU A 445 -6.62 -9.25 26.79
CA LEU A 445 -7.08 -9.48 25.42
C LEU A 445 -6.13 -10.41 24.70
N ASP A 446 -6.65 -11.44 24.03
CA ASP A 446 -5.86 -12.26 23.12
C ASP A 446 -5.51 -11.48 21.82
N LYS A 447 -4.79 -12.14 20.92
CA LYS A 447 -4.41 -11.58 19.62
C LYS A 447 -5.62 -11.08 18.82
N LEU A 448 -6.68 -11.88 18.73
CA LEU A 448 -7.84 -11.58 17.90
C LEU A 448 -8.61 -10.39 18.46
N ARG A 449 -8.87 -10.37 19.77
CA ARG A 449 -9.58 -9.26 20.43
C ARG A 449 -8.78 -7.96 20.33
N SER A 450 -7.47 -8.00 20.55
CA SER A 450 -6.59 -6.83 20.39
C SER A 450 -6.68 -6.26 18.97
N GLU A 451 -6.62 -7.14 17.97
CA GLU A 451 -6.75 -6.81 16.55
C GLU A 451 -8.11 -6.16 16.23
N VAL A 452 -9.21 -6.73 16.70
CA VAL A 452 -10.56 -6.22 16.45
C VAL A 452 -10.76 -4.84 17.08
N VAL A 453 -10.25 -4.58 18.30
CA VAL A 453 -10.33 -3.26 18.95
C VAL A 453 -9.70 -2.17 18.08
N ALA A 454 -8.44 -2.36 17.65
CA ALA A 454 -7.76 -1.36 16.83
C ALA A 454 -8.38 -1.21 15.43
N THR A 455 -8.93 -2.29 14.87
CA THR A 455 -9.64 -2.26 13.58
C THR A 455 -10.93 -1.43 13.68
N LEU A 456 -11.75 -1.66 14.71
CA LEU A 456 -12.95 -0.87 14.98
C LEU A 456 -12.62 0.59 15.27
N PHE A 457 -11.58 0.86 16.05
CA PHE A 457 -11.19 2.22 16.37
C PHE A 457 -10.78 2.99 15.12
N ALA A 458 -9.93 2.40 14.27
CA ALA A 458 -9.50 3.01 13.02
C ALA A 458 -10.66 3.24 12.04
N ALA A 459 -11.54 2.23 11.88
CA ALA A 459 -12.71 2.31 11.02
C ALA A 459 -13.67 3.43 11.48
N TRP A 460 -13.99 3.46 12.78
CA TRP A 460 -14.81 4.50 13.37
C TRP A 460 -14.15 5.88 13.22
N ASN A 461 -12.86 6.00 13.50
CA ASN A 461 -12.15 7.27 13.38
C ASN A 461 -12.11 7.79 11.94
N ASN A 462 -11.91 6.91 10.94
CA ASN A 462 -11.98 7.28 9.53
C ASN A 462 -13.35 7.87 9.18
N LEU A 463 -14.44 7.23 9.61
CA LEU A 463 -15.80 7.74 9.36
C LEU A 463 -16.01 9.12 10.00
N LEU A 464 -15.49 9.35 11.22
CA LEU A 464 -15.57 10.65 11.87
C LEU A 464 -14.73 11.72 11.15
N ILE A 465 -13.53 11.38 10.67
CA ILE A 465 -12.68 12.29 9.88
C ILE A 465 -13.38 12.68 8.57
N GLU A 466 -14.13 11.76 7.97
CA GLU A 466 -14.98 12.01 6.79
C GLU A 466 -16.24 12.84 7.11
N GLY A 467 -16.40 13.31 8.36
CA GLY A 467 -17.52 14.15 8.79
C GLY A 467 -18.82 13.38 9.05
N LYS A 468 -18.78 12.04 9.15
CA LYS A 468 -19.96 11.21 9.42
C LYS A 468 -20.25 11.11 10.92
N GLN A 469 -21.49 10.75 11.26
CA GLN A 469 -21.92 10.37 12.61
C GLN A 469 -22.34 8.90 12.59
N PRO A 470 -21.39 7.95 12.56
CA PRO A 470 -21.68 6.58 12.19
C PRO A 470 -22.40 5.82 13.32
N THR A 471 -23.39 5.03 12.93
CA THR A 471 -24.06 4.04 13.76
C THR A 471 -23.14 2.87 14.10
N ASN A 472 -23.52 2.03 15.08
CA ASN A 472 -22.76 0.82 15.39
C ASN A 472 -22.62 -0.11 14.18
N GLU A 473 -23.67 -0.22 13.36
CA GLU A 473 -23.65 -1.06 12.16
C GLU A 473 -22.69 -0.52 11.09
N GLU A 474 -22.62 0.80 10.90
CA GLU A 474 -21.67 1.41 9.95
C GLU A 474 -20.23 1.29 10.42
N ILE A 475 -19.98 1.42 11.73
CA ILE A 475 -18.66 1.19 12.32
C ILE A 475 -18.21 -0.25 12.09
N ILE A 476 -19.09 -1.22 12.36
CA ILE A 476 -18.81 -2.64 12.13
C ILE A 476 -18.61 -2.92 10.64
N PHE A 477 -19.46 -2.33 9.79
CA PHE A 477 -19.37 -2.46 8.33
C PHE A 477 -18.00 -2.01 7.81
N GLU A 478 -17.56 -0.84 8.27
CA GLU A 478 -16.28 -0.28 7.86
C GLU A 478 -15.08 -1.11 8.39
N ALA A 479 -15.21 -1.67 9.59
CA ALA A 479 -14.16 -2.47 10.25
C ALA A 479 -14.06 -3.91 9.74
N ARG A 480 -15.15 -4.50 9.24
CA ARG A 480 -15.20 -5.91 8.83
C ARG A 480 -15.37 -6.08 7.33
N GLU A 481 -16.35 -5.42 6.72
CA GLU A 481 -16.69 -5.58 5.31
C GLU A 481 -15.82 -4.72 4.40
N ASN A 482 -15.50 -3.47 4.80
CA ASN A 482 -14.71 -2.52 4.01
C ASN A 482 -13.23 -2.44 4.41
N TRP A 483 -12.75 -3.38 5.22
CA TRP A 483 -11.37 -3.43 5.70
C TRP A 483 -10.46 -4.25 4.78
N THR A 484 -10.45 -5.58 4.95
CA THR A 484 -9.83 -6.56 4.02
C THR A 484 -10.66 -7.84 3.99
N PRO A 485 -10.57 -8.68 2.94
CA PRO A 485 -11.32 -9.94 2.87
C PRO A 485 -11.05 -10.90 4.04
N GLU A 486 -9.88 -10.82 4.66
CA GLU A 486 -9.52 -11.63 5.83
C GLU A 486 -10.39 -11.33 7.05
N LYS A 487 -10.89 -10.10 7.19
CA LYS A 487 -11.77 -9.71 8.32
C LYS A 487 -13.13 -10.38 8.27
N LEU A 488 -13.59 -10.78 7.08
CA LEU A 488 -14.84 -11.53 6.92
C LEU A 488 -14.81 -12.89 7.63
N LYS A 489 -13.62 -13.45 7.89
CA LYS A 489 -13.46 -14.71 8.64
C LYS A 489 -13.76 -14.57 10.12
N ILE A 490 -13.75 -13.34 10.65
CA ILE A 490 -14.08 -13.07 12.04
C ILE A 490 -15.61 -12.89 12.13
N PRO A 491 -16.31 -13.61 13.03
CA PRO A 491 -17.75 -13.47 13.20
C PRO A 491 -18.16 -12.02 13.50
N ARG A 492 -19.25 -11.55 12.89
CA ARG A 492 -19.77 -10.19 13.09
C ARG A 492 -20.05 -9.90 14.58
N GLU A 493 -20.53 -10.90 15.31
CA GLU A 493 -20.78 -10.82 16.76
C GLU A 493 -19.52 -10.43 17.56
N ASN A 494 -18.33 -10.86 17.14
CA ASN A 494 -17.08 -10.48 17.82
C ASN A 494 -16.83 -8.98 17.69
N PHE A 495 -17.11 -8.39 16.51
CA PHE A 495 -16.99 -6.94 16.33
C PHE A 495 -18.01 -6.19 17.18
N LEU A 496 -19.25 -6.66 17.25
CA LEU A 496 -20.29 -6.04 18.10
C LEU A 496 -19.91 -6.09 19.59
N LYS A 497 -19.52 -7.27 20.11
CA LYS A 497 -19.07 -7.44 21.49
C LYS A 497 -17.88 -6.53 21.82
N THR A 498 -16.91 -6.44 20.91
CA THR A 498 -15.74 -5.57 21.08
C THR A 498 -16.12 -4.09 21.02
N LEU A 499 -17.01 -3.67 20.11
CA LEU A 499 -17.47 -2.28 20.02
C LEU A 499 -18.18 -1.83 21.31
N LEU A 500 -19.04 -2.68 21.87
CA LEU A 500 -19.69 -2.42 23.15
C LEU A 500 -18.68 -2.34 24.29
N TRP A 501 -17.67 -3.22 24.30
CA TRP A 501 -16.57 -3.15 25.26
C TRP A 501 -15.77 -1.85 25.14
N MET A 502 -15.46 -1.41 23.91
CA MET A 502 -14.75 -0.16 23.65
C MET A 502 -15.51 1.05 24.21
N ARG A 503 -16.82 1.13 23.96
CA ARG A 503 -17.67 2.21 24.50
C ARG A 503 -17.66 2.22 26.03
N ARG A 504 -17.80 1.06 26.68
CA ARG A 504 -17.76 0.95 28.16
C ARG A 504 -16.41 1.38 28.73
N LYS A 505 -15.31 1.12 28.01
CA LYS A 505 -13.96 1.50 28.42
C LYS A 505 -13.54 2.91 28.01
N GLY A 506 -14.37 3.63 27.26
CA GLY A 506 -14.08 4.99 26.80
C GLY A 506 -13.17 5.07 25.56
N TYR A 507 -12.95 3.96 24.85
CA TYR A 507 -12.19 3.94 23.59
C TYR A 507 -13.07 4.41 22.43
N ILE A 508 -13.40 5.69 22.45
CA ILE A 508 -14.23 6.38 21.46
C ILE A 508 -13.34 7.36 20.69
N PRO A 509 -13.20 7.23 19.36
CA PRO A 509 -12.43 8.17 18.56
C PRO A 509 -13.13 9.53 18.47
N GLU A 510 -12.33 10.57 18.28
CA GLU A 510 -12.81 11.97 18.19
C GLU A 510 -12.76 12.51 16.74
N GLY A 511 -12.43 11.68 15.75
CA GLY A 511 -12.27 12.12 14.36
C GLY A 511 -11.00 12.95 14.14
N LYS A 512 -9.92 12.63 14.85
CA LYS A 512 -8.64 13.35 14.81
C LYS A 512 -7.53 12.43 14.30
N GLY A 513 -6.44 13.04 13.82
CA GLY A 513 -5.26 12.32 13.32
C GLY A 513 -5.37 11.91 11.86
N ALA A 514 -4.50 10.99 11.44
CA ALA A 514 -4.44 10.53 10.05
C ALA A 514 -5.47 9.43 9.77
N ILE A 515 -6.06 9.47 8.56
CA ILE A 515 -6.87 8.38 8.02
C ILE A 515 -5.98 7.14 7.86
N VAL A 516 -6.55 5.96 8.14
CA VAL A 516 -5.93 4.67 7.79
C VAL A 516 -6.43 4.24 6.39
N PRO A 517 -5.65 4.43 5.32
CA PRO A 517 -6.11 4.16 3.95
C PRO A 517 -6.10 2.66 3.65
N LYS A 518 -6.78 2.27 2.56
CA LYS A 518 -6.63 0.94 1.98
C LYS A 518 -5.17 0.76 1.53
N SER A 519 -4.62 -0.42 1.78
CA SER A 519 -3.27 -0.76 1.33
C SER A 519 -3.21 -0.83 -0.20
N ASP A 520 -2.25 -0.14 -0.82
CA ASP A 520 -1.96 -0.24 -2.25
C ASP A 520 -1.39 -1.61 -2.68
N LYS A 521 -1.19 -2.53 -1.72
CA LYS A 521 -0.68 -3.87 -1.98
C LYS A 521 -1.78 -4.75 -2.58
N LYS A 522 -1.56 -5.25 -3.82
CA LYS A 522 -2.30 -6.37 -4.41
C LYS A 522 -2.49 -7.48 -3.35
N THR A 523 -3.75 -7.80 -3.03
CA THR A 523 -4.18 -8.71 -1.96
C THR A 523 -3.35 -10.01 -1.89
N SER A 524 -2.83 -10.29 -0.69
CA SER A 524 -1.94 -11.40 -0.34
C SER A 524 -2.63 -12.77 -0.23
N THR A 525 -3.53 -13.11 -1.16
CA THR A 525 -4.32 -14.36 -1.09
C THR A 525 -3.68 -15.55 -1.82
N GLN A 526 -2.45 -15.44 -2.35
CA GLN A 526 -1.78 -16.53 -3.10
C GLN A 526 -0.49 -17.09 -2.47
N LYS A 527 -0.18 -16.80 -1.20
CA LYS A 527 1.02 -17.36 -0.51
C LYS A 527 0.75 -18.49 0.49
N ARG A 528 -0.46 -19.05 0.55
CA ARG A 528 -0.77 -20.22 1.39
C ARG A 528 -1.38 -21.38 0.58
N LYS A 529 -0.69 -21.83 -0.46
CA LYS A 529 -0.84 -23.18 -1.05
C LYS A 529 0.46 -23.55 -1.75
N LYS A 530 1.48 -23.95 -0.97
CA LYS A 530 2.64 -24.75 -1.40
C LYS A 530 3.47 -25.02 -0.16
N GLY A 531 3.18 -26.16 0.44
CA GLY A 531 3.70 -26.61 1.73
C GLY A 531 2.73 -27.62 2.31
N ILE A 532 2.62 -28.75 1.61
CA ILE A 532 2.20 -30.12 1.98
C ILE A 532 1.94 -30.81 0.64
N ALA A 533 2.99 -31.50 0.19
CA ALA A 533 3.06 -32.65 -0.72
C ALA A 533 4.56 -32.83 -0.99
#